data_AF-A0A076L9E5-F1
#
_entry.id   AF-A0A076L9E5-F1
#
_cell.length_a   1.000
_cell.length_b   1.000
_cell.length_c   1.000
_cell.angle_alpha   90.00
_cell.angle_beta   90.00
_cell.angle_gamma   90.00
#
_symmetry.space_group_name_H-M   'P 1'
#
loop_
_entity.id
_entity.type
_entity.pdbx_description
1 polymer ?
#
loop_
_entity_poly.entity_id
_entity_poly.type
_entity_poly.pdbx_seq_one_letter_code
_entity_poly.pdbx_strand_id
1 'polypeptide(L)'
;MDVAIILGLLVAVFYGIGTFFAKIVCEKNPLFQWIVVNIVGIILCIFILIKYKNIIITEQKILTYAIISAILVVVGSLLLYYALYKGKASIVVPLSSIGPAITVALSILFLKESLTMPQMIGVILIIIGVILLSITN
;
A
#
# COMPACT_ATOMS: atom_id res chain seq x y z
N MET A 1 5.97 20.56 -11.50
CA MET A 1 6.01 19.40 -10.59
C MET A 1 5.37 18.25 -11.33
N ASP A 2 6.06 17.11 -11.47
CA ASP A 2 5.54 16.00 -12.27
C ASP A 2 4.23 15.48 -11.69
N VAL A 3 3.27 15.15 -12.57
CA VAL A 3 1.92 14.67 -12.17
C VAL A 3 2.02 13.47 -11.22
N ALA A 4 3.02 12.61 -11.41
CA ALA A 4 3.30 11.47 -10.53
C ALA A 4 3.58 11.88 -9.08
N ILE A 5 4.30 13.00 -8.87
CA ILE A 5 4.62 13.50 -7.52
C ILE A 5 3.34 14.00 -6.83
N ILE A 6 2.49 14.73 -7.56
CA ILE A 6 1.21 15.22 -7.03
C ILE A 6 0.30 14.05 -6.63
N LEU A 7 0.18 13.05 -7.51
CA LEU A 7 -0.61 11.85 -7.22
C LEU A 7 -0.04 11.07 -6.04
N GLY A 8 1.29 10.95 -5.93
CA GLY A 8 1.94 10.33 -4.78
C GLY A 8 1.63 11.03 -3.45
N LEU A 9 1.63 12.37 -3.43
CA LEU A 9 1.23 13.14 -2.25
C LEU A 9 -0.25 12.93 -1.90
N LEU A 10 -1.12 12.89 -2.91
CA LEU A 10 -2.54 12.59 -2.67
C LEU A 10 -2.72 11.19 -2.08
N VAL A 11 -2.00 10.18 -2.60
CA VAL A 11 -2.02 8.82 -2.02
C VAL A 11 -1.65 8.87 -0.54
N ALA A 12 -0.60 9.59 -0.16
CA ALA A 12 -0.19 9.71 1.24
C ALA A 12 -1.29 10.32 2.12
N VAL A 13 -1.98 11.37 1.64
CA VAL A 13 -3.08 12.02 2.36
C VAL A 13 -4.28 11.07 2.52
N PHE A 14 -4.76 10.49 1.42
CA PHE A 14 -5.93 9.60 1.44
C PHE A 14 -5.66 8.34 2.26
N TYR A 15 -4.46 7.76 2.14
CA TYR A 15 -4.09 6.57 2.89
C TYR A 15 -3.90 6.87 4.38
N GLY A 16 -3.29 8.01 4.74
CA GLY A 16 -3.15 8.45 6.12
C GLY A 16 -4.50 8.67 6.81
N ILE A 17 -5.41 9.40 6.16
CA ILE A 17 -6.77 9.60 6.68
C ILE A 17 -7.53 8.27 6.75
N GLY A 18 -7.43 7.44 5.70
CA GLY A 18 -8.09 6.14 5.63
C GLY A 18 -7.64 5.18 6.72
N THR A 19 -6.34 5.11 7.01
CA THR A 19 -5.77 4.26 8.07
C THR A 19 -6.16 4.72 9.47
N PHE A 20 -6.31 6.04 9.69
CA PHE A 20 -6.88 6.58 10.93
C PHE A 20 -8.30 6.06 11.17
N PHE A 21 -9.20 6.20 10.19
CA PHE A 21 -10.57 5.67 10.31
C PHE A 21 -10.58 4.14 10.42
N ALA A 22 -9.71 3.45 9.67
CA ALA A 22 -9.59 1.99 9.75
C ALA A 22 -9.22 1.54 11.16
N LYS A 23 -8.32 2.25 11.86
CA LYS A 23 -7.96 1.94 13.25
C LYS A 23 -9.18 1.98 14.17
N ILE A 24 -10.05 2.99 14.04
CA ILE A 24 -11.27 3.12 14.85
C ILE A 24 -12.19 1.90 14.68
N VAL A 25 -12.37 1.44 13.43
CA VAL A 25 -13.21 0.27 13.14
C VAL A 25 -12.52 -1.02 13.62
N CYS A 26 -11.20 -1.13 13.43
CA CYS A 26 -10.42 -2.29 13.83
C CYS A 26 -10.49 -2.54 15.33
N GLU A 27 -10.57 -1.50 16.18
CA GLU A 27 -10.75 -1.67 17.64
C GLU A 27 -11.99 -2.47 18.01
N LYS A 28 -13.03 -2.45 17.16
CA LYS A 28 -14.23 -3.28 17.34
C LYS A 28 -14.09 -4.61 16.62
N ASN A 29 -13.76 -4.59 15.33
CA ASN A 29 -13.63 -5.80 14.55
C ASN A 29 -12.76 -5.58 13.30
N PRO A 30 -11.53 -6.12 13.23
CA PRO A 30 -10.66 -5.96 12.07
C PRO A 30 -11.17 -6.70 10.82
N LEU A 31 -11.90 -7.81 10.99
CA LEU A 31 -12.48 -8.55 9.86
C LEU A 31 -13.61 -7.77 9.22
N PHE A 32 -14.42 -7.09 10.02
CA PHE A 32 -15.47 -6.21 9.51
C PHE A 32 -14.87 -5.07 8.68
N GLN A 33 -13.81 -4.40 9.18
CA GLN A 33 -13.10 -3.39 8.41
C GLN A 33 -12.58 -3.93 7.08
N TRP A 34 -11.97 -5.11 7.09
CA TRP A 34 -11.44 -5.74 5.89
C TRP A 34 -12.54 -6.04 4.86
N ILE A 35 -13.68 -6.59 5.30
CA ILE A 35 -14.83 -6.88 4.44
C ILE A 35 -15.38 -5.60 3.80
N VAL A 36 -15.61 -4.55 4.61
CA VAL A 36 -16.17 -3.28 4.11
C VAL A 36 -15.28 -2.66 3.04
N VAL A 37 -13.96 -2.63 3.26
CA VAL A 37 -13.00 -2.09 2.27
C VAL A 37 -13.05 -2.87 0.97
N ASN A 38 -13.12 -4.21 1.02
CA ASN A 38 -13.21 -5.03 -0.18
C ASN A 38 -14.55 -4.86 -0.91
N ILE A 39 -15.67 -4.71 -0.19
CA ILE A 39 -16.98 -4.42 -0.80
C ILE A 39 -16.94 -3.09 -1.56
N VAL A 40 -16.41 -2.03 -0.95
CA VAL A 40 -16.25 -0.74 -1.61
C VAL A 40 -15.36 -0.85 -2.85
N GLY A 41 -14.25 -1.62 -2.75
CA GLY A 41 -13.39 -1.92 -3.88
C GLY A 41 -14.13 -2.62 -5.04
N ILE A 42 -14.94 -3.63 -4.75
CA ILE A 42 -15.73 -4.36 -5.76
C ILE A 42 -16.74 -3.42 -6.44
N ILE A 43 -17.43 -2.56 -5.68
CA ILE A 43 -18.37 -1.58 -6.24
C ILE A 43 -17.66 -0.65 -7.23
N LEU A 44 -16.49 -0.13 -6.85
CA LEU A 44 -15.67 0.71 -7.73
C LEU A 44 -15.20 -0.05 -8.97
N CYS A 45 -14.78 -1.31 -8.83
CA CYS A 45 -14.39 -2.17 -9.94
C CYS A 45 -15.54 -2.36 -10.94
N ILE A 46 -16.77 -2.62 -10.47
CA ILE A 46 -17.96 -2.76 -11.32
C ILE A 46 -18.20 -1.45 -12.10
N PHE A 47 -18.15 -0.30 -11.42
CA PHE A 47 -18.32 1.00 -12.07
C PHE A 47 -17.28 1.24 -13.18
N ILE A 48 -16.02 0.89 -12.93
CA ILE A 48 -14.93 1.01 -13.91
C ILE A 48 -15.18 0.10 -15.12
N LEU A 49 -15.58 -1.16 -14.91
CA LEU A 49 -15.86 -2.11 -16.00
C LEU A 49 -17.05 -1.69 -16.87
N ILE A 50 -18.06 -1.05 -16.28
CA ILE A 50 -19.19 -0.51 -17.04
C ILE A 50 -18.74 0.67 -17.92
N LYS A 51 -17.90 1.55 -17.38
CA LYS A 51 -17.47 2.77 -18.06
C LYS A 51 -16.40 2.52 -19.12
N TYR A 52 -15.48 1.58 -18.88
CA TYR A 52 -14.35 1.31 -19.74
C TYR A 52 -14.41 -0.14 -20.25
N LYS A 53 -14.61 -0.32 -21.56
CA LYS A 53 -14.79 -1.65 -22.14
C LYS A 53 -13.49 -2.33 -22.60
N ASN A 54 -12.41 -1.58 -22.76
CA ASN A 54 -11.12 -2.06 -23.30
C ASN A 54 -10.02 -2.20 -22.22
N ILE A 55 -10.38 -2.65 -21.03
CA ILE A 55 -9.42 -2.80 -19.90
C ILE A 55 -8.89 -4.23 -19.72
N ILE A 56 -9.43 -5.19 -20.47
CA ILE A 56 -9.09 -6.60 -20.33
C ILE A 56 -7.76 -6.85 -21.05
N ILE A 57 -6.75 -7.25 -20.30
CA ILE A 57 -5.44 -7.68 -20.82
C ILE A 57 -5.41 -9.21 -20.83
N THR A 58 -5.21 -9.80 -22.01
CA THR A 58 -5.21 -11.25 -22.20
C THR A 58 -3.81 -11.87 -22.10
N GLU A 59 -2.77 -11.04 -21.94
CA GLU A 59 -1.40 -11.53 -21.81
C GLU A 59 -1.20 -12.31 -20.50
N GLN A 60 -0.93 -13.62 -20.61
CA GLN A 60 -0.86 -14.54 -19.48
C GLN A 60 0.20 -14.15 -18.43
N LYS A 61 1.34 -13.62 -18.88
CA LYS A 61 2.41 -13.17 -17.98
C LYS A 61 1.97 -11.98 -17.13
N ILE A 62 1.36 -10.97 -17.75
CA ILE A 62 0.84 -9.79 -17.06
C ILE A 62 -0.28 -10.21 -16.10
N LEU A 63 -1.16 -11.11 -16.53
CA LEU A 63 -2.23 -11.63 -15.67
C LEU A 63 -1.67 -12.34 -14.43
N THR A 64 -0.59 -13.10 -14.59
CA THR A 64 0.08 -13.78 -13.48
C THR A 64 0.65 -12.78 -12.47
N TYR A 65 1.35 -11.74 -12.94
CA TYR A 65 1.84 -10.67 -12.05
C TYR A 65 0.69 -9.92 -11.36
N ALA A 66 -0.42 -9.67 -12.07
CA ALA A 66 -1.60 -9.03 -11.51
C ALA A 66 -2.24 -9.88 -10.40
N ILE A 67 -2.38 -11.20 -10.61
CA ILE A 67 -2.95 -12.12 -9.61
C ILE A 67 -2.04 -12.22 -8.39
N ILE A 68 -0.73 -12.38 -8.58
CA ILE A 68 0.24 -12.45 -7.47
C ILE A 68 0.17 -11.15 -6.64
N SER A 69 0.18 -10.00 -7.32
CA SER A 69 0.05 -8.69 -6.67
C SER A 69 -1.26 -8.58 -5.89
N ALA A 70 -2.39 -8.97 -6.50
CA ALA A 70 -3.70 -8.92 -5.86
C ALA A 70 -3.74 -9.79 -4.58
N ILE A 71 -3.23 -11.02 -4.63
CA ILE A 71 -3.17 -11.91 -3.46
C ILE A 71 -2.33 -11.26 -2.36
N LEU A 72 -1.13 -10.78 -2.68
CA LEU A 72 -0.22 -10.15 -1.70
C LEU A 72 -0.83 -8.90 -1.08
N VAL A 73 -1.48 -8.05 -1.86
CA VAL A 73 -2.12 -6.81 -1.38
C VAL A 73 -3.34 -7.14 -0.50
N VAL A 74 -4.18 -8.08 -0.92
CA VAL A 74 -5.39 -8.47 -0.18
C VAL A 74 -5.02 -9.12 1.15
N VAL A 75 -4.07 -10.06 1.15
CA VAL A 75 -3.55 -10.68 2.38
C VAL A 75 -2.82 -9.65 3.25
N GLY A 76 -1.99 -8.79 2.65
CA GLY A 76 -1.29 -7.72 3.35
C GLY A 76 -2.23 -6.75 4.06
N SER A 77 -3.34 -6.37 3.42
CA SER A 77 -4.35 -5.51 4.03
C SER A 77 -5.06 -6.19 5.22
N LEU A 78 -5.30 -7.50 5.15
CA LEU A 78 -5.85 -8.26 6.27
C LEU A 78 -4.90 -8.27 7.47
N LEU A 79 -3.61 -8.52 7.21
CA LEU A 79 -2.56 -8.49 8.23
C LEU A 79 -2.41 -7.09 8.83
N LEU A 80 -2.48 -6.04 8.02
CA LEU A 80 -2.44 -4.65 8.48
C LEU A 80 -3.60 -4.35 9.44
N TYR A 81 -4.84 -4.69 9.07
CA TYR A 81 -5.99 -4.43 9.93
C TYR A 81 -5.93 -5.25 11.22
N TYR A 82 -5.46 -6.49 11.15
CA TYR A 82 -5.25 -7.30 12.35
C TYR A 82 -4.15 -6.72 13.25
N ALA A 83 -3.06 -6.21 12.68
CA ALA A 83 -2.02 -5.50 13.42
C ALA A 83 -2.53 -4.21 14.04
N LEU A 84 -3.36 -3.43 13.32
CA LEU A 84 -4.03 -2.24 13.86
C LEU A 84 -5.01 -2.58 14.97
N TYR A 85 -5.63 -3.76 14.96
CA TYR A 85 -6.43 -4.22 16.10
C TYR A 85 -5.57 -4.50 17.33
N LYS A 86 -4.42 -5.17 17.16
CA LYS A 86 -3.53 -5.57 18.26
C LYS A 86 -2.61 -4.46 18.77
N GLY A 87 -2.29 -3.47 17.95
CA GLY A 87 -1.25 -2.47 18.21
C GLY A 87 -1.72 -1.03 18.05
N LYS A 88 -0.81 -0.09 18.37
CA LYS A 88 -1.04 1.35 18.17
C LYS A 88 -0.83 1.70 16.70
N ALA A 89 -1.72 2.52 16.13
CA ALA A 89 -1.58 3.01 14.76
C ALA A 89 -0.26 3.79 14.56
N SER A 90 0.20 4.50 15.59
CA SER A 90 1.47 5.23 15.60
C SER A 90 2.72 4.37 15.44
N ILE A 91 2.61 3.04 15.62
CA ILE A 91 3.72 2.09 15.44
C ILE A 91 3.48 1.27 14.17
N VAL A 92 2.27 0.70 14.03
CA VAL A 92 1.94 -0.21 12.93
C VAL A 92 1.96 0.49 11.58
N VAL A 93 1.42 1.72 11.48
CA VAL A 93 1.34 2.44 10.19
C VAL A 93 2.73 2.85 9.70
N PRO A 94 3.59 3.50 10.50
CA PRO A 94 4.96 3.77 10.08
C PRO A 94 5.71 2.50 9.72
N LEU A 95 5.65 1.44 10.53
CA LEU A 95 6.35 0.19 10.25
C LEU A 95 5.91 -0.44 8.91
N SER A 96 4.61 -0.40 8.60
CA SER A 96 4.08 -0.87 7.30
C SER A 96 4.60 -0.05 6.10
N SER A 97 5.07 1.17 6.35
CA SER A 97 5.66 2.06 5.34
C SER A 97 7.10 1.70 4.96
N ILE A 98 7.63 0.56 5.42
CA ILE A 98 8.85 -0.07 4.84
C ILE A 98 8.57 -0.63 3.43
N GLY A 99 7.31 -0.92 3.09
CA GLY A 99 6.92 -1.47 1.78
C GLY A 99 7.56 -0.76 0.57
N PRO A 100 7.49 0.59 0.47
CA PRO A 100 8.19 1.37 -0.55
C PRO A 100 9.69 1.08 -0.68
N ALA A 101 10.42 0.89 0.43
CA ALA A 101 11.84 0.54 0.37
C ALA A 101 12.07 -0.84 -0.26
N ILE A 102 11.20 -1.80 0.04
CA ILE A 102 11.20 -3.13 -0.61
C ILE A 102 10.90 -2.97 -2.10
N THR A 103 9.90 -2.17 -2.47
CA THR A 103 9.55 -1.90 -3.88
C THR A 103 10.73 -1.30 -4.64
N VAL A 104 11.43 -0.34 -4.06
CA VAL A 104 12.64 0.26 -4.66
C VAL A 104 13.75 -0.77 -4.83
N ALA A 105 14.01 -1.61 -3.82
CA ALA A 105 15.01 -2.66 -3.94
C ALA A 105 14.67 -3.66 -5.06
N LEU A 106 13.39 -4.05 -5.17
CA LEU A 106 12.90 -4.92 -6.23
C LEU A 106 12.95 -4.23 -7.61
N SER A 107 12.73 -2.91 -7.69
CA SER A 107 12.78 -2.19 -8.96
C SER A 107 14.20 -2.09 -9.51
N ILE A 108 15.19 -1.90 -8.66
CA ILE A 108 16.60 -1.99 -9.05
C ILE A 108 16.93 -3.42 -9.54
N LEU A 109 16.52 -4.44 -8.79
CA LEU A 109 16.91 -5.83 -9.06
C LEU A 109 16.22 -6.44 -10.30
N PHE A 110 14.91 -6.22 -10.45
CA PHE A 110 14.08 -6.89 -11.46
C PHE A 110 13.68 -5.95 -12.61
N LEU A 111 13.44 -4.66 -12.33
CA LEU A 111 13.06 -3.69 -13.36
C LEU A 111 14.26 -2.96 -13.96
N LYS A 112 15.47 -3.17 -13.40
CA LYS A 112 16.73 -2.52 -13.83
C LYS A 112 16.66 -1.00 -13.79
N GLU A 113 15.88 -0.46 -12.86
CA GLU A 113 15.84 0.98 -12.62
C GLU A 113 17.16 1.43 -12.01
N SER A 114 17.67 2.59 -12.45
CA SER A 114 18.85 3.22 -11.85
C SER A 114 18.42 4.38 -10.97
N LEU A 115 18.87 4.35 -9.71
CA LEU A 115 18.67 5.45 -8.78
C LEU A 115 19.86 6.40 -8.82
N THR A 116 19.56 7.68 -8.75
CA THR A 116 20.57 8.71 -8.51
C THR A 116 21.04 8.66 -7.05
N MET A 117 22.26 9.15 -6.76
CA MET A 117 22.77 9.20 -5.38
C MET A 117 21.83 9.91 -4.38
N PRO A 118 21.20 11.06 -4.73
CA PRO A 118 20.22 11.68 -3.84
C PRO A 118 19.00 10.79 -3.53
N GLN A 119 18.50 10.04 -4.50
CA GLN A 119 17.38 9.11 -4.29
C GLN A 119 17.75 7.96 -3.36
N MET A 120 18.96 7.42 -3.52
CA MET A 120 19.45 6.35 -2.65
C MET A 120 19.61 6.81 -1.20
N ILE A 121 20.14 8.02 -0.99
CA ILE A 121 20.21 8.65 0.34
C ILE A 121 18.79 8.84 0.92
N GLY A 122 17.85 9.31 0.11
CA GLY A 122 16.45 9.47 0.52
C GLY A 122 15.82 8.14 0.98
N VAL A 123 16.05 7.05 0.25
CA VAL A 123 15.56 5.71 0.61
C VAL A 123 16.15 5.26 1.96
N ILE A 124 17.45 5.44 2.16
CA ILE A 124 18.12 5.09 3.42
C ILE A 124 17.55 5.91 4.58
N LEU A 125 17.34 7.23 4.39
CA LEU A 125 16.75 8.10 5.40
C LEU A 125 15.31 7.70 5.75
N ILE A 126 14.50 7.30 4.76
CA ILE A 126 13.14 6.79 5.00
C ILE A 126 13.18 5.52 5.85
N ILE A 127 14.05 4.55 5.50
CA ILE A 127 14.19 3.30 6.26
C ILE A 127 14.57 3.59 7.71
N ILE A 128 15.59 4.44 7.92
CA ILE A 128 16.03 4.83 9.27
C ILE A 128 14.90 5.53 10.02
N GLY A 129 14.20 6.47 9.38
CA GLY A 129 13.07 7.18 9.99
C GLY A 129 11.96 6.25 10.43
N VAL A 130 11.60 5.26 9.61
CA VAL A 130 10.58 4.26 9.96
C VAL A 130 11.04 3.38 11.14
N ILE A 131 12.30 2.94 11.14
CA ILE A 131 12.85 2.15 12.25
C ILE A 131 12.83 2.97 13.55
N LEU A 132 13.24 4.24 13.51
CA LEU A 132 13.23 5.13 14.66
C LEU A 132 11.82 5.35 15.22
N LEU A 133 10.81 5.56 14.34
CA LEU A 133 9.41 5.66 14.77
C LEU A 133 8.88 4.36 15.38
N SER A 134 9.43 3.22 14.97
CA SER A 134 9.05 1.90 15.47
C SER A 134 9.70 1.55 16.81
N ILE A 135 10.79 2.24 17.18
CA ILE A 135 11.42 2.14 18.51
C ILE A 135 10.57 2.98 19.47
N THR A 136 9.55 2.36 20.06
CA THR A 136 8.79 2.93 21.16
C THR A 136 8.84 1.97 22.35
N ASN A 137 9.34 2.45 23.49
CA ASN A 137 9.20 1.80 24.81
C ASN A 137 7.73 1.84 25.26
#